data_AF-A0A9D4Z6J6-F1
#
_entry.id   AF-A0A9D4Z6J6-F1
#
_cell.length_a   1.000
_cell.length_b   1.000
_cell.length_c   1.000
_cell.angle_alpha   90.00
_cell.angle_beta   90.00
_cell.angle_gamma   90.00
#
_symmetry.space_group_name_H-M   'P 1'
#
loop_
_entity.id
_entity.type
_entity.pdbx_description
1 polymer ?
#
loop_
_entity_poly.entity_id
_entity_poly.type
_entity_poly.pdbx_seq_one_letter_code
_entity_poly.pdbx_strand_id
1 'polypeptide(L)'
;MQVVAHCLQKWAHYVKDKHTKVYTDNISLKYFQTQPKLTPKQARWQDTKAEFDIELLHKPGKANAMPDALSRLPTVAAITTFSSTLKQQIKDAQQQDPVVHRMRNDFHSGKAAVGLYNIKDDIFYAHNRIYVSNDEVLKKSL
;
A
#
# COMPACT_ATOMS: atom_id res chain seq x y z
N MET A 1 2.87 19.62 2.81
CA MET A 1 2.95 19.19 4.23
C MET A 1 2.26 17.87 4.49
N GLN A 2 0.97 17.71 4.12
CA GLN A 2 0.23 16.47 4.43
C GLN A 2 0.80 15.20 3.79
N VAL A 3 1.35 15.28 2.58
CA VAL A 3 2.02 14.13 1.93
C VAL A 3 3.20 13.62 2.78
N VAL A 4 4.03 14.54 3.29
CA VAL A 4 5.16 14.19 4.15
C VAL A 4 4.67 13.55 5.45
N ALA A 5 3.64 14.13 6.08
CA ALA A 5 3.01 13.56 7.27
C ALA A 5 2.53 12.12 7.05
N HIS A 6 1.82 11.90 5.95
CA HIS A 6 1.30 10.60 5.58
C HIS A 6 2.41 9.58 5.29
N CYS A 7 3.48 10.01 4.60
CA CYS A 7 4.66 9.17 4.40
C CYS A 7 5.32 8.76 5.72
N LEU A 8 5.50 9.69 6.66
CA LEU A 8 6.11 9.39 7.96
C LEU A 8 5.29 8.38 8.75
N GLN A 9 3.96 8.51 8.75
CA GLN A 9 3.07 7.53 9.38
C GLN A 9 3.13 6.16 8.70
N LYS A 10 3.08 6.13 7.36
CA LYS A 10 3.12 4.89 6.58
C LYS A 10 4.42 4.10 6.80
N TRP A 11 5.54 4.82 6.90
CA TRP A 11 6.87 4.25 7.08
C TRP A 11 7.37 4.36 8.53
N ALA A 12 6.47 4.54 9.49
CA ALA A 12 6.84 4.78 10.89
C ALA A 12 7.75 3.68 11.45
N HIS A 13 7.50 2.42 11.08
CA HIS A 13 8.30 1.27 11.47
C HIS A 13 9.77 1.30 10.98
N TYR A 14 10.11 2.13 9.97
CA TYR A 14 11.50 2.32 9.53
C TYR A 14 12.13 3.61 10.06
N VAL A 15 11.31 4.60 10.40
CA VAL A 15 11.76 5.99 10.63
C VAL A 15 11.72 6.40 12.11
N LYS A 16 10.83 5.80 12.93
CA LYS A 16 10.56 6.28 14.30
C LYS A 16 11.77 6.24 15.22
N ASP A 17 12.62 5.23 15.09
CA ASP A 17 13.79 5.02 15.97
C ASP A 17 15.12 5.43 15.30
N LYS A 18 15.08 6.19 14.20
CA LYS A 18 16.28 6.55 13.43
C LYS A 18 16.26 7.99 12.96
N HIS A 19 17.39 8.68 13.17
CA HIS A 19 17.62 9.99 12.58
C HIS A 19 17.54 9.90 11.05
N THR A 20 16.52 10.51 10.46
CA THR A 20 16.23 10.36 9.03
C THR A 20 16.16 11.71 8.33
N LYS A 21 16.92 11.83 7.24
CA LYS A 21 16.88 13.01 6.36
C LYS A 21 15.78 12.87 5.32
N VAL A 22 14.84 13.81 5.30
CA VAL A 22 13.71 13.82 4.38
C VAL A 22 13.90 14.97 3.39
N TYR A 23 14.06 14.62 2.11
CA TYR A 23 14.19 15.59 1.03
C TYR A 23 12.82 15.93 0.44
N THR A 24 12.51 17.22 0.31
CA THR A 24 11.24 17.71 -0.23
C THR A 24 11.43 18.97 -1.08
N ASP A 25 10.69 19.05 -2.17
CA ASP A 25 10.60 20.24 -3.03
C ASP A 25 9.65 21.31 -2.49
N ASN A 26 8.98 21.03 -1.36
CA ASN A 26 8.03 21.96 -0.77
C ASN A 26 8.74 23.03 0.07
N ILE A 27 8.95 24.21 -0.53
CA ILE A 27 9.57 25.39 0.11
C ILE A 27 8.80 25.85 1.36
N SER A 28 7.49 25.63 1.45
CA SER A 28 6.70 26.05 2.62
C SER A 28 7.14 25.36 3.91
N LEU A 29 7.82 24.20 3.81
CA LEU A 29 8.40 23.51 4.97
C LEU A 29 9.65 24.22 5.52
N LYS A 30 10.35 24.99 4.69
CA LYS A 30 11.55 25.75 5.09
C LYS A 30 11.21 26.83 6.12
N TYR A 31 10.10 27.54 5.90
CA TYR A 31 9.67 28.66 6.75
C TYR A 31 8.72 28.23 7.86
N PHE A 32 8.41 26.94 7.94
CA PHE A 32 7.44 26.41 8.88
C PHE A 32 7.86 26.61 10.34
N GLN A 33 9.14 26.39 10.63
CA GLN A 33 9.68 26.52 11.99
C GLN A 33 9.76 27.98 12.45
N THR A 34 9.85 28.92 11.50
CA THR A 34 9.99 30.36 11.78
C THR A 34 8.66 31.11 11.74
N GLN A 35 7.54 30.42 11.44
CA GLN A 35 6.25 31.06 11.27
C GLN A 35 5.61 31.35 12.64
N PRO A 36 5.28 32.62 12.97
CA PRO A 36 4.80 33.00 14.30
C PRO A 36 3.37 32.53 14.61
N LYS A 37 2.58 32.25 13.57
CA LYS A 37 1.21 31.71 13.69
C LYS A 37 1.07 30.50 12.80
N LEU A 38 0.83 29.35 13.43
CA LEU A 38 0.52 28.10 12.75
C LEU A 38 -0.99 27.95 12.64
N THR A 39 -1.47 27.51 11.48
CA THR A 39 -2.86 27.05 11.33
C THR A 39 -3.08 25.76 12.12
N PRO A 40 -4.31 25.40 12.52
CA PRO A 40 -4.58 24.16 13.24
C PRO A 40 -4.07 22.90 12.53
N LYS A 41 -4.10 22.88 11.20
CA LYS A 41 -3.54 21.77 10.38
C LYS A 41 -2.02 21.70 10.48
N GLN A 42 -1.37 22.86 10.54
CA GLN A 42 0.09 22.97 10.70
C GLN A 42 0.52 22.55 12.11
N ALA A 43 -0.19 22.99 13.16
CA ALA A 43 0.09 22.59 14.54
C ALA A 43 0.03 21.06 14.72
N ARG A 44 -1.05 20.41 14.26
CA ARG A 44 -1.16 18.93 14.28
C ARG A 44 0.00 18.23 13.57
N TRP A 45 0.47 18.81 12.47
CA TRP A 45 1.61 18.26 11.75
C TRP A 45 2.92 18.46 12.51
N GLN A 46 3.09 19.58 13.23
CA GLN A 46 4.23 19.79 14.10
C GLN A 46 4.26 18.76 15.24
N ASP A 47 3.11 18.46 15.84
CA ASP A 47 2.98 17.42 16.87
C ASP A 47 3.37 16.06 16.30
N THR A 48 2.83 15.71 15.12
CA THR A 48 3.20 14.46 14.43
C THR A 48 4.69 14.41 14.13
N LYS A 49 5.30 15.53 13.71
CA LYS A 49 6.74 15.60 13.44
C LYS A 49 7.56 15.42 14.71
N ALA A 50 7.12 15.94 15.85
CA ALA A 50 7.84 15.83 17.11
C ALA A 50 8.01 14.37 17.59
N GLU A 51 7.16 13.46 17.10
CA GLU A 51 7.28 12.01 17.35
C GLU A 51 8.41 11.33 16.55
N PHE A 52 9.01 12.01 15.56
CA PHE A 52 10.06 11.45 14.71
C PHE A 52 11.33 12.31 14.74
N ASP A 53 12.49 11.68 14.85
CA ASP A 53 13.78 12.34 14.70
C ASP A 53 14.10 12.55 13.21
N ILE A 54 13.55 13.61 12.61
CA ILE A 54 13.71 13.90 11.17
C ILE A 54 14.27 15.29 10.87
N GLU A 55 15.21 15.32 9.93
CA GLU A 55 15.75 16.54 9.33
C GLU A 55 15.05 16.80 7.99
N LEU A 56 14.37 17.94 7.85
CA LEU A 56 13.69 18.32 6.60
C LEU A 56 14.62 19.16 5.74
N LEU A 57 15.01 18.64 4.59
CA LEU A 57 15.91 19.29 3.65
C LEU A 57 15.17 19.67 2.37
N HIS A 58 15.25 20.95 2.00
CA HIS A 58 14.66 21.40 0.74
C HIS A 58 15.57 21.01 -0.44
N LYS A 59 14.98 20.33 -1.43
CA LYS A 59 15.65 20.01 -2.71
C LYS A 59 14.80 20.57 -3.86
N PRO A 60 15.34 21.44 -4.74
CA PRO A 60 14.56 22.02 -5.81
C PRO A 60 13.99 20.94 -6.75
N GLY A 61 12.76 21.14 -7.22
CA GLY A 61 11.97 20.13 -7.96
C GLY A 61 12.70 19.49 -9.15
N LYS A 62 13.55 20.25 -9.87
CA LYS A 62 14.40 19.71 -10.95
C LYS A 62 15.31 18.56 -10.50
N ALA A 63 15.75 18.56 -9.25
CA ALA A 63 16.59 17.51 -8.68
C ALA A 63 15.78 16.49 -7.84
N ASN A 64 14.45 16.68 -7.74
CA ASN A 64 13.49 15.79 -7.08
C ASN A 64 12.52 15.15 -8.09
N ALA A 65 13.00 14.93 -9.33
CA ALA A 65 12.17 14.45 -10.43
C ALA A 65 11.59 13.05 -10.21
N MET A 66 12.29 12.17 -9.49
CA MET A 66 11.83 10.79 -9.27
C MET A 66 10.57 10.71 -8.38
N PRO A 67 10.53 11.32 -7.17
CA PRO A 67 9.30 11.37 -6.38
C PRO A 67 8.17 12.15 -7.06
N ASP A 68 8.48 13.26 -7.74
CA ASP A 68 7.48 14.05 -8.47
C ASP A 68 6.87 13.23 -9.62
N ALA A 69 7.68 12.51 -10.40
CA ALA A 69 7.21 11.59 -11.43
C ALA A 69 6.34 10.49 -10.85
N LEU A 70 6.76 9.82 -9.77
CA LEU A 70 5.95 8.80 -9.09
C LEU A 70 4.60 9.35 -8.59
N SER A 71 4.58 10.59 -8.08
CA SER A 71 3.33 11.24 -7.65
C SER A 71 2.39 11.60 -8.80
N ARG A 72 2.94 11.81 -10.01
CA ARG A 72 2.21 12.23 -11.21
C ARG A 72 1.86 11.07 -12.14
N LEU A 73 2.43 9.89 -11.95
CA LEU A 73 2.17 8.72 -12.79
C LEU A 73 0.74 8.19 -12.52
N PRO A 74 -0.21 8.33 -13.46
CA PRO A 74 -1.55 7.75 -13.33
C PRO A 74 -1.49 6.22 -13.25
N THR A 75 -0.40 5.62 -13.74
CA THR A 75 -0.13 4.19 -13.71
C THR A 75 0.02 3.63 -12.30
N VAL A 76 0.52 4.38 -11.31
CA VAL A 76 0.63 3.87 -9.92
C VAL A 76 -0.75 3.78 -9.25
N ALA A 77 -1.62 4.76 -9.53
CA ALA A 77 -3.02 4.69 -9.15
C ALA A 77 -3.73 3.55 -9.89
N ALA A 78 -3.51 3.41 -11.21
CA ALA A 78 -4.09 2.35 -12.01
C ALA A 78 -3.62 0.95 -11.57
N ILE A 79 -2.33 0.72 -11.29
CA ILE A 79 -1.80 -0.57 -10.81
C ILE A 79 -2.39 -0.92 -9.44
N THR A 80 -2.51 0.05 -8.54
CA THR A 80 -3.10 -0.18 -7.21
C THR A 80 -4.59 -0.50 -7.33
N THR A 81 -5.33 0.25 -8.16
CA THR A 81 -6.75 0.02 -8.44
C THR A 81 -6.98 -1.31 -9.16
N PHE A 82 -6.19 -1.62 -10.20
CA PHE A 82 -6.26 -2.86 -10.96
C PHE A 82 -5.92 -4.06 -10.08
N SER A 83 -4.92 -3.94 -9.19
CA SER A 83 -4.64 -4.99 -8.20
C SER A 83 -5.80 -5.20 -7.24
N SER A 84 -6.54 -4.16 -6.82
CA SER A 84 -7.70 -4.33 -5.96
C SER A 84 -8.90 -4.94 -6.70
N THR A 85 -9.18 -4.49 -7.92
CA THR A 85 -10.29 -4.98 -8.74
C THR A 85 -10.05 -6.43 -9.19
N LEU A 86 -8.84 -6.77 -9.63
CA LEU A 86 -8.47 -8.13 -9.99
C LEU A 86 -8.55 -9.06 -8.77
N LYS A 87 -8.08 -8.61 -7.59
CA LYS A 87 -8.22 -9.39 -6.34
C LYS A 87 -9.68 -9.63 -5.97
N GLN A 88 -10.56 -8.64 -6.17
CA GLN A 88 -12.01 -8.82 -5.95
C GLN A 88 -12.62 -9.78 -6.97
N GLN A 89 -12.32 -9.64 -8.27
CA GLN A 89 -12.82 -10.54 -9.30
C GLN A 89 -12.37 -12.00 -9.09
N ILE A 90 -11.13 -12.20 -8.66
CA ILE A 90 -10.62 -13.54 -8.31
C ILE A 90 -11.36 -14.09 -7.09
N LYS A 91 -11.65 -13.27 -6.08
CA LYS A 91 -12.44 -13.69 -4.91
C LYS A 91 -13.87 -14.07 -5.31
N ASP A 92 -14.53 -13.24 -6.12
CA ASP A 92 -15.90 -13.47 -6.56
C ASP A 92 -16.00 -14.75 -7.42
N ALA A 93 -15.04 -14.97 -8.32
CA ALA A 93 -14.99 -16.20 -9.13
C ALA A 93 -14.69 -17.45 -8.28
N GLN A 94 -13.80 -17.34 -7.27
CA GLN A 94 -13.56 -18.44 -6.32
C GLN A 94 -14.80 -18.75 -5.46
N GLN A 95 -15.63 -17.76 -5.14
CA GLN A 95 -16.88 -17.97 -4.39
C GLN A 95 -17.98 -18.62 -5.23
N GLN A 96 -17.92 -18.53 -6.56
CA GLN A 96 -18.91 -19.16 -7.46
C GLN A 96 -18.50 -20.58 -7.89
N ASP A 97 -17.24 -20.96 -7.67
CA ASP A 97 -16.72 -22.26 -8.10
C ASP A 97 -17.10 -23.40 -7.12
N PRO A 98 -17.88 -24.40 -7.57
CA PRO A 98 -18.25 -25.55 -6.73
C PRO A 98 -17.04 -26.40 -6.30
N VAL A 99 -15.91 -26.33 -7.00
CA VAL A 99 -14.67 -27.01 -6.63
C VAL A 99 -14.02 -26.34 -5.42
N VAL A 100 -14.01 -25.00 -5.37
CA VAL A 100 -13.46 -24.23 -4.25
C VAL A 100 -14.28 -24.45 -2.98
N HIS A 101 -15.61 -24.55 -3.09
CA HIS A 101 -16.47 -24.90 -1.96
C HIS A 101 -16.20 -26.31 -1.42
N ARG A 102 -15.96 -27.29 -2.31
CA ARG A 102 -15.57 -28.65 -1.90
C ARG A 102 -14.20 -28.64 -1.21
N MET A 103 -13.22 -27.94 -1.78
CA MET A 103 -11.89 -27.77 -1.18
C MET A 103 -11.96 -27.07 0.19
N ARG A 104 -12.86 -26.10 0.38
CA ARG A 104 -13.13 -25.46 1.67
C ARG A 104 -13.66 -26.45 2.70
N ASN A 105 -14.60 -27.31 2.31
CA ASN A 105 -15.14 -28.37 3.18
C ASN A 105 -14.11 -29.46 3.50
N ASP A 106 -13.24 -29.83 2.55
CA ASP A 106 -12.16 -30.80 2.74
C ASP A 106 -11.04 -30.25 3.65
N PHE A 107 -10.79 -28.95 3.60
CA PHE A 107 -9.90 -28.25 4.52
C PHE A 107 -10.46 -28.23 5.96
N HIS A 108 -11.75 -27.91 6.13
CA HIS A 108 -12.39 -27.92 7.45
C HIS A 108 -12.58 -29.34 8.03
N SER A 109 -12.71 -30.36 7.19
CA SER A 109 -12.85 -31.76 7.62
C SER A 109 -11.51 -32.47 7.90
N GLY A 110 -10.38 -31.77 7.79
CA GLY A 110 -9.05 -32.30 8.10
C GLY A 110 -8.52 -33.35 7.11
N LYS A 111 -9.20 -33.52 5.96
CA LYS A 111 -8.79 -34.44 4.88
C LYS A 111 -7.98 -33.77 3.77
N ALA A 112 -7.83 -32.44 3.81
CA ALA A 112 -7.00 -31.74 2.85
C ALA A 112 -5.56 -32.24 2.93
N ALA A 113 -5.02 -32.66 1.79
CA ALA A 113 -3.62 -33.05 1.64
C ALA A 113 -2.72 -31.91 2.12
N VAL A 114 -2.17 -32.09 3.33
CA VAL A 114 -1.32 -31.13 4.03
C VAL A 114 -0.18 -30.73 3.10
N GLY A 115 -0.23 -29.48 2.60
CA GLY A 115 0.81 -28.90 1.74
C GLY A 115 0.41 -28.59 0.29
N LEU A 116 -0.71 -29.11 -0.23
CA LEU A 116 -1.12 -28.81 -1.62
C LEU A 116 -1.86 -27.47 -1.76
N TYR A 117 -2.61 -27.06 -0.73
CA TYR A 117 -3.45 -25.87 -0.76
C TYR A 117 -3.30 -25.03 0.53
N ASN A 118 -3.30 -23.70 0.37
CA ASN A 118 -3.22 -22.74 1.47
C ASN A 118 -4.25 -21.63 1.25
N ILE A 119 -4.88 -21.16 2.32
CA ILE A 119 -5.84 -20.06 2.27
C ILE A 119 -5.19 -18.85 2.94
N LYS A 120 -5.03 -17.75 2.19
CA LYS A 120 -4.56 -16.47 2.73
C LYS A 120 -5.48 -15.36 2.24
N ASP A 121 -5.91 -14.49 3.16
CA ASP A 121 -6.78 -13.34 2.86
C ASP A 121 -8.08 -13.72 2.11
N ASP A 122 -8.65 -14.89 2.42
CA ASP A 122 -9.83 -15.46 1.77
C ASP A 122 -9.64 -15.77 0.27
N ILE A 123 -8.39 -15.95 -0.16
CA ILE A 123 -8.00 -16.40 -1.51
C ILE A 123 -7.35 -17.78 -1.39
N PHE A 124 -7.78 -18.72 -2.23
CA PHE A 124 -7.19 -20.05 -2.33
C PHE A 124 -5.88 -20.03 -3.14
N TYR A 125 -4.84 -20.63 -2.57
CA TYR A 125 -3.54 -20.85 -3.20
C TYR A 125 -3.31 -22.36 -3.35
N ALA A 126 -2.92 -22.79 -4.55
CA ALA A 126 -2.43 -24.14 -4.82
C ALA A 126 -0.92 -24.07 -5.07
N HIS A 127 -0.11 -24.83 -4.33
CA HIS A 127 1.36 -24.84 -4.47
C HIS A 127 1.98 -23.43 -4.54
N ASN A 128 1.54 -22.52 -3.66
CA ASN A 128 2.00 -21.12 -3.60
C ASN A 128 1.66 -20.25 -4.83
N ARG A 129 0.74 -20.68 -5.70
CA ARG A 129 0.15 -19.91 -6.80
C ARG A 129 -1.32 -19.67 -6.53
N ILE A 130 -1.85 -18.51 -6.95
CA ILE A 130 -3.28 -18.21 -6.82
C ILE A 130 -4.06 -19.20 -7.68
N TYR A 131 -5.03 -19.90 -7.07
CA TYR A 131 -5.93 -20.77 -7.81
C TYR A 131 -6.94 -19.91 -8.57
N VAL A 132 -6.75 -19.76 -9.87
CA VAL A 132 -7.74 -19.05 -10.70
C VAL A 132 -8.80 -20.08 -11.10
N SER A 133 -10.04 -19.90 -10.62
CA SER A 133 -11.17 -20.72 -11.04
C SER A 133 -11.32 -20.67 -12.55
N ASN A 134 -11.76 -21.79 -13.15
CA ASN A 134 -11.75 -22.01 -14.59
C ASN A 134 -12.88 -21.24 -15.31
N ASP A 135 -12.86 -19.92 -15.15
CA ASP A 135 -13.80 -18.97 -15.73
C ASP A 135 -13.18 -18.38 -17.00
N GLU A 136 -13.86 -18.55 -18.15
CA GLU A 136 -13.35 -18.08 -19.46
C GLU A 136 -13.16 -16.56 -19.49
N VAL A 137 -13.88 -15.82 -18.64
CA VAL A 137 -13.82 -14.36 -18.54
C VAL A 137 -12.51 -13.89 -17.89
N LEU A 138 -11.99 -14.62 -16.90
CA LEU A 138 -10.74 -14.29 -16.21
C LEU A 138 -9.50 -14.67 -17.03
N LYS A 139 -9.55 -15.75 -17.80
CA LYS A 139 -8.46 -16.14 -18.72
C LYS A 139 -8.24 -15.16 -19.86
N LYS A 140 -9.26 -14.37 -20.22
CA LYS A 140 -9.18 -13.39 -21.32
C LYS A 140 -8.64 -12.02 -20.88
N SER A 141 -8.54 -11.77 -19.58
CA SER A 141 -8.14 -10.48 -18.99
C SER A 141 -6.76 -10.51 -18.30
N LEU A 142 -6.06 -11.65 -18.35
CA LEU A 142 -4.66 -11.85 -17.94
C LEU A 142 -3.75 -11.79 -19.16
#